data_AF-A0A925EMP3-F1
#
_entry.id   AF-A0A925EMP3-F1
#
_cell.length_a   1.000
_cell.length_b   1.000
_cell.length_c   1.000
_cell.angle_alpha   90.00
_cell.angle_beta   90.00
_cell.angle_gamma   90.00
#
_symmetry.space_group_name_H-M   'P 1'
#
loop_
_entity.id
_entity.type
_entity.pdbx_description
1 polymer ?
#
loop_
_entity_poly.entity_id
_entity_poly.type
_entity_poly.pdbx_seq_one_letter_code
_entity_poly.pdbx_strand_id
1 'polypeptide(L)'
;MRSISLLRIILFLALCIGTFSTGAQANAQTATPPPVQVVIRGLSYWDAIYIGNVNSTRYENWPFTFAQTYTFSITATTTSGDLIPQLTLFDVNGNEISTTINVLTSTQPAGNYSIQVQPFSGSGTYSLTIRQVAATPTPGPTNTPIFTNTPVATNTPVATNTPVATNTPIATDTPVVTNTPIFTNTPVFTSTSTPTLVPSSTPTFVFTPTATPSSAYVTTVLTPPSILVGGTSTATVNLNNVPASGFASAEFTCTFDPAVVSVSNIVATGLFGADPVMVVNGPQNGSFIVAIAGSNGSMATTSGPAFTFTVTGLQAGQSAVDCQAQVSTGNLVLTTIPSNPTSLTVTSSFTATPTLVPTSIPTTGTFNGQVLANKPVTVTLYNPDTSVAGSVVANVNGSFSLSVPAGTYTAIASASGNLKAQGSFIITNGNTITAQTVSLLAGDIDGNDVIDQFDALTIGINYNGSTPTAADLNNDGVINVLDMEILASNYHEFGALAWQ
;
A
#
# COMPACT_ATOMS: atom_id res chain seq x y z
N MET A 1 69.14 -22.59 69.00
CA MET A 1 67.91 -21.79 68.80
C MET A 1 68.25 -20.49 68.07
N ARG A 2 68.19 -20.49 66.75
CA ARG A 2 68.30 -19.32 65.83
C ARG A 2 67.37 -19.61 64.64
N SER A 3 66.93 -18.58 63.90
CA SER A 3 66.05 -18.65 62.70
C SER A 3 64.52 -18.44 62.86
N ILE A 4 64.07 -17.52 63.72
CA ILE A 4 62.73 -16.91 63.60
C ILE A 4 62.77 -15.37 63.60
N SER A 5 63.75 -14.76 64.28
CA SER A 5 63.79 -13.29 64.45
C SER A 5 64.26 -12.49 63.23
N LEU A 6 64.93 -13.10 62.24
CA LEU A 6 65.47 -12.36 61.09
C LEU A 6 64.39 -12.06 60.02
N LEU A 7 63.47 -12.99 59.80
CA LEU A 7 62.40 -12.85 58.81
C LEU A 7 61.35 -11.78 59.20
N ARG A 8 61.10 -11.62 60.50
CA ARG A 8 60.17 -10.58 61.02
C ARG A 8 60.74 -9.16 60.92
N ILE A 9 62.07 -9.00 60.96
CA ILE A 9 62.72 -7.68 60.82
C ILE A 9 62.69 -7.21 59.36
N ILE A 10 62.92 -8.12 58.41
CA ILE A 10 62.83 -7.79 56.97
C ILE A 10 61.40 -7.39 56.57
N LEU A 11 60.38 -8.07 57.11
CA LEU A 11 58.99 -7.77 56.79
C LEU A 11 58.49 -6.43 57.39
N PHE A 12 59.03 -6.01 58.55
CA PHE A 12 58.72 -4.68 59.12
C PHE A 12 59.49 -3.55 58.42
N LEU A 13 60.73 -3.77 57.99
CA LEU A 13 61.51 -2.75 57.29
C LEU A 13 60.96 -2.47 55.87
N ALA A 14 60.30 -3.45 55.25
CA ALA A 14 59.58 -3.27 53.98
C ALA A 14 58.27 -2.46 54.11
N LEU A 15 57.73 -2.28 55.32
CA LEU A 15 56.44 -1.60 55.54
C LEU A 15 56.57 -0.13 55.97
N CYS A 16 57.81 0.36 56.19
CA CYS A 16 58.06 1.72 56.70
C CYS A 16 58.77 2.66 55.71
N ILE A 17 58.99 2.27 54.45
CA ILE A 17 59.51 3.15 53.39
C ILE A 17 58.33 3.59 52.49
N GLY A 18 57.28 4.09 53.13
CA GLY A 18 55.97 4.37 52.51
C GLY A 18 55.53 5.84 52.58
N THR A 19 56.46 6.78 52.77
CA THR A 19 56.18 8.23 52.75
C THR A 19 57.34 9.00 52.09
N PHE A 20 57.00 10.17 51.53
CA PHE A 20 57.92 11.12 50.86
C PHE A 20 58.35 10.78 49.42
N SER A 21 57.39 10.53 48.52
CA SER A 21 57.52 11.00 47.13
C SER A 21 57.01 12.44 47.04
N THR A 22 57.79 13.33 46.43
CA THR A 22 57.42 14.73 46.19
C THR A 22 56.14 14.83 45.36
N GLY A 23 55.27 15.77 45.72
CA GLY A 23 54.01 15.99 45.02
C GLY A 23 54.24 16.55 43.62
N ALA A 24 54.20 15.70 42.61
CA ALA A 24 53.61 16.09 41.34
C ALA A 24 52.09 16.15 41.56
N GLN A 25 51.45 17.28 41.26
CA GLN A 25 50.01 17.25 41.10
C GLN A 25 49.71 16.36 39.89
N ALA A 26 49.27 15.13 40.15
CA ALA A 26 48.50 14.36 39.19
C ALA A 26 47.20 15.13 38.97
N ASN A 27 47.25 16.12 38.09
CA ASN A 27 46.05 16.63 37.45
C ASN A 27 45.38 15.39 36.88
N ALA A 28 44.18 15.07 37.35
CA ALA A 28 43.42 14.00 36.76
C ALA A 28 43.16 14.47 35.33
N GLN A 29 43.97 13.98 34.38
CA GLN A 29 43.68 14.10 32.97
C GLN A 29 42.34 13.40 32.84
N THR A 30 41.28 14.20 32.78
CA THR A 30 39.92 13.74 32.58
C THR A 30 40.00 12.82 31.39
N ALA A 31 39.77 11.52 31.61
CA ALA A 31 39.86 10.54 30.56
C ALA A 31 38.94 11.06 29.46
N THR A 32 39.53 11.52 28.36
CA THR A 32 38.79 12.15 27.27
C THR A 32 37.71 11.15 26.90
N PRO A 33 36.42 11.50 27.03
CA PRO A 33 35.35 10.57 26.70
C PRO A 33 35.65 9.99 25.32
N PRO A 34 35.46 8.67 25.11
CA PRO A 34 35.69 8.08 23.80
C PRO A 34 34.94 8.92 22.77
N PRO A 35 35.59 9.32 21.66
CA PRO A 35 35.00 10.28 20.73
C PRO A 35 33.64 9.77 20.28
N VAL A 36 32.61 10.60 20.46
CA VAL A 36 31.23 10.22 20.16
C VAL A 36 31.13 9.80 18.70
N GLN A 37 30.79 8.54 18.48
CA GLN A 37 30.60 8.02 17.13
C GLN A 37 29.23 8.46 16.62
N VAL A 38 29.23 9.34 15.63
CA VAL A 38 28.02 9.74 14.90
C VAL A 38 27.89 8.87 13.66
N VAL A 39 26.81 8.09 13.56
CA VAL A 39 26.51 7.25 12.39
C VAL A 39 25.50 7.96 11.50
N ILE A 40 25.80 8.10 10.20
CA ILE A 40 24.98 8.82 9.23
C ILE A 40 24.07 7.85 8.46
N ARG A 41 22.75 8.11 8.42
CA ARG A 41 21.71 7.21 7.84
C ARG A 41 20.56 8.02 7.22
N GLY A 42 20.20 7.85 5.96
CA GLY A 42 19.15 8.70 5.33
C GLY A 42 17.74 8.50 5.89
N LEU A 43 16.91 9.57 5.90
CA LEU A 43 15.45 9.46 5.91
C LEU A 43 14.92 9.77 4.50
N SER A 44 14.56 8.71 3.77
CA SER A 44 14.20 8.80 2.34
C SER A 44 12.70 8.98 2.09
N TYR A 45 11.85 8.62 3.06
CA TYR A 45 10.40 8.51 2.92
C TYR A 45 9.63 9.07 4.13
N TRP A 46 8.49 9.67 3.85
CA TRP A 46 7.45 10.01 4.82
C TRP A 46 6.77 8.75 5.36
N ASP A 47 6.33 8.81 6.62
CA ASP A 47 5.61 7.77 7.39
C ASP A 47 6.33 6.41 7.52
N ALA A 48 7.53 6.25 6.95
CA ALA A 48 8.40 5.10 7.15
C ALA A 48 8.95 5.01 8.60
N ILE A 49 9.22 3.77 9.02
CA ILE A 49 9.80 3.44 10.33
C ILE A 49 11.27 3.07 10.16
N TYR A 50 12.15 3.91 10.69
CA TYR A 50 13.60 3.67 10.71
C TYR A 50 14.00 3.14 12.08
N ILE A 51 14.91 2.16 12.14
CA ILE A 51 15.38 1.58 13.40
C ILE A 51 16.81 2.02 13.68
N GLY A 52 17.03 2.49 14.90
CA GLY A 52 18.30 2.97 15.40
C GLY A 52 18.67 2.42 16.77
N ASN A 53 19.90 2.69 17.20
CA ASN A 53 20.41 2.36 18.52
C ASN A 53 21.29 3.50 19.03
N VAL A 54 21.12 3.94 20.27
CA VAL A 54 21.96 5.00 20.84
C VAL A 54 22.38 4.71 22.28
N ASN A 55 23.55 5.21 22.63
CA ASN A 55 24.11 5.17 23.97
C ASN A 55 25.01 6.41 24.18
N SER A 56 25.59 6.57 25.37
CA SER A 56 26.43 7.73 25.74
C SER A 56 27.69 7.95 24.90
N THR A 57 28.01 7.03 23.97
CA THR A 57 29.17 7.09 23.07
C THR A 57 28.82 6.92 21.59
N ARG A 58 27.56 6.62 21.26
CA ARG A 58 27.07 6.39 19.89
C ARG A 58 25.76 7.15 19.67
N TYR A 59 25.81 8.17 18.83
CA TYR A 59 24.65 8.93 18.37
C TYR A 59 24.38 8.61 16.88
N GLU A 60 23.18 8.87 16.40
CA GLU A 60 22.84 8.66 14.99
C GLU A 60 22.30 9.96 14.40
N ASN A 61 22.86 10.38 13.27
CA ASN A 61 22.44 11.59 12.58
C ASN A 61 21.80 11.23 11.23
N TRP A 62 20.56 11.64 11.04
CA TRP A 62 19.78 11.20 9.90
C TRP A 62 19.55 12.34 8.90
N PRO A 63 20.36 12.45 7.81
CA PRO A 63 20.13 13.45 6.78
C PRO A 63 18.85 13.19 5.98
N PHE A 64 18.22 14.29 5.57
CA PHE A 64 17.07 14.30 4.66
C PHE A 64 17.02 15.60 3.87
N THR A 65 16.32 15.57 2.74
CA THR A 65 16.20 16.70 1.82
C THR A 65 14.74 17.02 1.54
N PHE A 66 14.40 18.30 1.52
CA PHE A 66 13.10 18.79 1.09
C PHE A 66 13.22 19.50 -0.25
N ALA A 67 12.36 19.13 -1.22
CA ALA A 67 12.27 19.79 -2.52
C ALA A 67 11.43 21.10 -2.48
N GLN A 68 10.64 21.30 -1.42
CA GLN A 68 9.76 22.45 -1.20
C GLN A 68 9.55 22.66 0.30
N THR A 69 8.84 23.72 0.71
CA THR A 69 8.52 23.93 2.12
C THR A 69 7.59 22.85 2.67
N TYR A 70 7.97 22.21 3.78
CA TYR A 70 7.14 21.25 4.50
C TYR A 70 7.03 21.62 5.98
N THR A 71 5.83 21.42 6.54
CA THR A 71 5.63 21.27 8.00
C THR A 71 5.61 19.79 8.32
N PHE A 72 6.37 19.37 9.32
CA PHE A 72 6.60 17.96 9.63
C PHE A 72 6.78 17.70 11.11
N SER A 73 6.55 16.46 11.51
CA SER A 73 6.82 15.94 12.85
C SER A 73 7.70 14.71 12.76
N ILE A 74 8.77 14.67 13.56
CA ILE A 74 9.66 13.53 13.74
C ILE A 74 9.41 12.98 15.13
N THR A 75 9.14 11.68 15.23
CA THR A 75 8.90 10.97 16.49
C THR A 75 9.92 9.86 16.64
N ALA A 76 10.65 9.86 17.76
CA ALA A 76 11.47 8.74 18.22
C ALA A 76 10.77 8.05 19.40
N THR A 77 10.63 6.73 19.32
CA THR A 77 10.01 5.88 20.33
C THR A 77 10.97 4.76 20.72
N THR A 78 11.29 4.64 22.00
CA THR A 78 12.15 3.58 22.52
C THR A 78 11.51 2.20 22.30
N THR A 79 12.27 1.29 21.70
CA THR A 79 11.83 -0.10 21.40
C THR A 79 12.55 -1.14 22.27
N SER A 80 13.70 -0.82 22.85
CA SER A 80 14.34 -1.61 23.90
C SER A 80 15.25 -0.76 24.80
N GLY A 81 15.58 -1.26 25.98
CA GLY A 81 16.44 -0.56 26.95
C GLY A 81 15.69 0.49 27.79
N ASP A 82 16.45 1.41 28.39
CA ASP A 82 15.95 2.49 29.27
C ASP A 82 16.06 3.89 28.62
N LEU A 83 16.28 3.91 27.29
CA LEU A 83 16.45 5.12 26.49
C LEU A 83 15.27 6.11 26.62
N ILE A 84 15.60 7.38 26.79
CA ILE A 84 14.74 8.52 26.45
C ILE A 84 15.43 9.29 25.32
N PRO A 85 14.90 9.30 24.08
CA PRO A 85 15.54 9.95 22.94
C PRO A 85 15.36 11.46 22.94
N GLN A 86 16.46 12.19 22.81
CA GLN A 86 16.49 13.59 22.39
C GLN A 86 16.61 13.66 20.86
N LEU A 87 15.87 14.60 20.27
CA LEU A 87 15.87 14.92 18.85
C LEU A 87 16.44 16.33 18.65
N THR A 88 17.48 16.48 17.84
CA THR A 88 18.07 17.79 17.49
C THR A 88 18.14 17.95 15.97
N LEU A 89 17.47 18.97 15.44
CA LEU A 89 17.40 19.30 14.01
C LEU A 89 18.51 20.27 13.63
N PHE A 90 19.25 19.95 12.57
CA PHE A 90 20.34 20.76 12.02
C PHE A 90 20.07 21.23 10.59
N ASP A 91 20.61 22.41 10.23
CA ASP A 91 20.69 22.90 8.85
C ASP A 91 21.83 22.23 8.06
N VAL A 92 21.94 22.56 6.77
CA VAL A 92 23.00 22.07 5.85
C VAL A 92 24.43 22.42 6.30
N ASN A 93 24.61 23.43 7.15
CA ASN A 93 25.89 23.87 7.68
C ASN A 93 26.22 23.23 9.05
N GLY A 94 25.30 22.43 9.60
CA GLY A 94 25.42 21.84 10.94
C GLY A 94 25.03 22.78 12.09
N ASN A 95 24.32 23.88 11.81
CA ASN A 95 23.77 24.74 12.86
C ASN A 95 22.49 24.13 13.44
N GLU A 96 22.33 24.17 14.76
CA GLU A 96 21.10 23.73 15.42
C GLU A 96 19.93 24.68 15.10
N ILE A 97 18.82 24.09 14.64
CA ILE A 97 17.54 24.77 14.39
C ILE A 97 16.60 24.59 15.60
N SER A 98 16.55 23.38 16.18
CA SER A 98 15.65 23.06 17.30
C SER A 98 16.04 21.75 17.99
N THR A 99 15.80 21.65 19.30
CA THR A 99 15.96 20.44 20.10
C THR A 99 14.71 20.15 20.93
N THR A 100 14.27 18.88 20.96
CA THR A 100 13.16 18.39 21.78
C THR A 100 13.41 16.96 22.29
N ILE A 101 12.49 16.43 23.12
CA ILE A 101 12.50 15.04 23.60
C ILE A 101 11.32 14.29 22.97
N ASN A 102 11.56 13.06 22.49
CA ASN A 102 10.63 12.14 21.82
C ASN A 102 9.98 12.63 20.52
N VAL A 103 9.50 13.87 20.43
CA VAL A 103 8.79 14.42 19.27
C VAL A 103 9.30 15.83 18.94
N LEU A 104 9.70 16.05 17.69
CA LEU A 104 10.11 17.35 17.15
C LEU A 104 9.16 17.74 16.02
N THR A 105 8.58 18.94 16.05
CA THR A 105 7.73 19.45 14.96
C THR A 105 8.31 20.77 14.45
N SER A 106 8.45 20.91 13.13
CA SER A 106 9.07 22.08 12.50
C SER A 106 8.47 22.38 11.12
N THR A 107 8.68 23.59 10.63
CA THR A 107 8.41 23.98 9.24
C THR A 107 9.73 24.46 8.63
N GLN A 108 10.19 23.79 7.57
CA GLN A 108 11.44 24.13 6.89
C GLN A 108 11.20 24.31 5.38
N PRO A 109 11.90 25.26 4.72
CA PRO A 109 11.87 25.43 3.27
C PRO A 109 12.55 24.25 2.52
N ALA A 110 12.60 24.34 1.20
CA ALA A 110 13.45 23.44 0.41
C ALA A 110 14.92 23.55 0.85
N GLY A 111 15.59 22.42 1.04
CA GLY A 111 16.95 22.39 1.57
C GLY A 111 17.36 21.01 2.11
N ASN A 112 18.62 20.91 2.53
CA ASN A 112 19.19 19.75 3.19
C ASN A 112 19.22 19.98 4.71
N TYR A 113 18.82 18.96 5.46
CA TYR A 113 18.71 18.97 6.90
C TYR A 113 19.22 17.65 7.47
N SER A 114 19.43 17.58 8.78
CA SER A 114 19.57 16.29 9.46
C SER A 114 18.98 16.31 10.85
N ILE A 115 18.42 15.17 11.28
CA ILE A 115 17.95 14.98 12.65
C ILE A 115 18.92 14.07 13.40
N GLN A 116 19.54 14.59 14.45
CA GLN A 116 20.33 13.77 15.36
C GLN A 116 19.43 13.18 16.43
N VAL A 117 19.60 11.89 16.68
CA VAL A 117 19.05 11.18 17.81
C VAL A 117 20.19 10.86 18.78
N GLN A 118 20.03 11.28 20.03
CA GLN A 118 20.97 10.98 21.12
C GLN A 118 20.20 10.64 22.40
N PRO A 119 20.80 9.97 23.39
CA PRO A 119 20.13 9.75 24.68
C PRO A 119 20.01 11.06 25.45
N PHE A 120 18.79 11.46 25.80
CA PHE A 120 18.56 12.38 26.92
C PHE A 120 18.90 11.68 28.25
N SER A 121 18.51 10.40 28.35
CA SER A 121 18.95 9.47 29.39
C SER A 121 18.89 8.03 28.89
N GLY A 122 19.56 7.11 29.59
CA GLY A 122 19.55 5.68 29.29
C GLY A 122 20.28 5.32 28.00
N SER A 123 19.98 4.12 27.49
CA SER A 123 20.50 3.58 26.23
C SER A 123 19.56 2.51 25.67
N GLY A 124 19.61 2.25 24.36
CA GLY A 124 18.76 1.24 23.76
C GLY A 124 18.47 1.44 22.27
N THR A 125 17.55 0.63 21.74
CA THR A 125 17.02 0.80 20.39
C THR A 125 15.80 1.72 20.39
N TYR A 126 15.59 2.40 19.28
CA TYR A 126 14.41 3.22 19.03
C TYR A 126 13.92 3.01 17.59
N SER A 127 12.62 3.24 17.40
CA SER A 127 12.03 3.49 16.09
C SER A 127 11.89 4.99 15.88
N LEU A 128 12.18 5.48 14.68
CA LEU A 128 12.05 6.86 14.25
C LEU A 128 11.05 6.92 13.10
N THR A 129 10.13 7.89 13.12
CA THR A 129 9.23 8.18 12.00
C THR A 129 9.24 9.66 11.69
N ILE A 130 9.21 10.04 10.41
CA ILE A 130 9.03 11.41 9.94
C ILE A 130 7.70 11.51 9.19
N ARG A 131 6.83 12.44 9.58
CA ARG A 131 5.46 12.57 9.06
C ARG A 131 5.19 13.99 8.60
N GLN A 132 4.53 14.17 7.47
CA GLN A 132 4.09 15.50 7.06
C GLN A 132 2.90 15.91 7.94
N VAL A 133 2.99 17.07 8.59
CA VAL A 133 1.85 17.67 9.28
C VAL A 133 1.11 18.51 8.25
N ALA A 134 -0.11 18.11 7.93
CA ALA A 134 -0.97 18.90 7.06
C ALA A 134 -1.06 20.33 7.60
N ALA A 135 -0.77 21.33 6.76
CA ALA A 135 -0.98 22.71 7.13
C ALA A 135 -2.47 22.90 7.38
N THR A 136 -2.86 23.13 8.64
CA THR A 136 -4.22 23.55 8.97
C THR A 136 -4.53 24.75 8.09
N PRO A 137 -5.61 24.74 7.28
CA PRO A 137 -5.93 25.90 6.47
C PRO A 137 -6.17 27.06 7.44
N THR A 138 -5.20 27.97 7.49
CA THR A 138 -5.39 29.24 8.20
C THR A 138 -6.61 29.87 7.54
N PRO A 139 -7.65 30.28 8.31
CA PRO A 139 -8.80 30.93 7.71
C PRO A 139 -8.30 32.09 6.86
N GLY A 140 -8.44 31.97 5.54
CA GLY A 140 -8.00 33.01 4.62
C GLY A 140 -8.65 34.31 5.04
N PRO A 141 -7.94 35.47 4.99
CA PRO A 141 -8.46 36.71 5.51
C PRO A 141 -9.85 36.96 4.92
N THR A 142 -10.87 36.97 5.79
CA THR A 142 -12.27 37.12 5.40
C THR A 142 -12.36 38.28 4.43
N ASN A 143 -12.84 38.03 3.21
CA ASN A 143 -12.99 39.05 2.18
C ASN A 143 -13.72 40.25 2.78
N THR A 144 -12.96 41.30 3.10
CA THR A 144 -13.53 42.54 3.62
C THR A 144 -14.33 43.11 2.45
N PRO A 145 -15.64 43.35 2.62
CA PRO A 145 -16.49 43.73 1.49
C PRO A 145 -15.96 45.03 0.89
N ILE A 146 -15.51 44.95 -0.36
CA ILE A 146 -15.00 46.10 -1.09
C ILE A 146 -16.20 47.01 -1.37
N PHE A 147 -16.27 48.15 -0.69
CA PHE A 147 -17.32 49.14 -0.90
C PHE A 147 -17.23 49.71 -2.32
N THR A 148 -18.04 49.20 -3.24
CA THR A 148 -18.15 49.73 -4.59
C THR A 148 -18.93 51.05 -4.57
N ASN A 149 -18.19 52.14 -4.77
CA ASN A 149 -18.58 53.48 -5.23
C ASN A 149 -19.93 54.09 -4.77
N THR A 150 -19.78 55.25 -4.11
CA THR A 150 -20.80 56.25 -3.80
C THR A 150 -21.80 56.50 -4.95
N PRO A 151 -23.11 56.51 -4.69
CA PRO A 151 -24.10 56.86 -5.71
C PRO A 151 -24.05 58.37 -6.02
N VAL A 152 -23.78 58.71 -7.28
CA VAL A 152 -23.96 60.08 -7.79
C VAL A 152 -25.45 60.31 -8.06
N ALA A 153 -25.99 61.41 -7.53
CA ALA A 153 -27.41 61.71 -7.61
C ALA A 153 -27.82 62.39 -8.93
N THR A 154 -29.13 62.28 -9.22
CA THR A 154 -29.94 63.11 -10.13
C THR A 154 -29.70 63.01 -11.64
N ASN A 155 -30.73 62.56 -12.36
CA ASN A 155 -31.57 63.50 -13.11
C ASN A 155 -33.01 63.00 -13.31
N THR A 156 -33.92 63.95 -13.52
CA THR A 156 -35.39 63.85 -13.42
C THR A 156 -36.05 63.06 -14.57
N PRO A 157 -37.11 62.27 -14.33
CA PRO A 157 -37.89 61.64 -15.39
C PRO A 157 -38.79 62.64 -16.14
N VAL A 158 -38.76 62.61 -17.47
CA VAL A 158 -39.72 63.30 -18.34
C VAL A 158 -40.87 62.34 -18.66
N ALA A 159 -42.11 62.81 -18.54
CA ALA A 159 -43.32 62.01 -18.78
C ALA A 159 -43.85 62.15 -20.22
N THR A 160 -44.24 61.03 -20.84
CA THR A 160 -45.22 60.82 -21.94
C THR A 160 -45.04 59.37 -22.44
N ASN A 161 -46.02 58.61 -22.95
CA ASN A 161 -47.44 58.86 -23.27
C ASN A 161 -48.27 57.57 -23.05
N THR A 162 -49.60 57.73 -22.94
CA THR A 162 -50.58 56.65 -22.69
C THR A 162 -50.77 55.70 -23.88
N PRO A 163 -50.88 54.36 -23.69
CA PRO A 163 -51.34 53.43 -24.73
C PRO A 163 -52.86 53.51 -24.94
N VAL A 164 -53.29 53.56 -26.21
CA VAL A 164 -54.71 53.54 -26.62
C VAL A 164 -55.20 52.10 -26.78
N ALA A 165 -56.44 51.81 -26.36
CA ALA A 165 -57.08 50.50 -26.51
C ALA A 165 -57.93 50.40 -27.78
N THR A 166 -57.82 49.28 -28.51
CA THR A 166 -58.77 48.66 -29.49
C THR A 166 -58.01 47.50 -30.19
N ASN A 167 -58.59 46.42 -30.74
CA ASN A 167 -59.98 46.04 -31.02
C ASN A 167 -60.20 44.51 -30.85
N THR A 168 -61.44 44.09 -30.66
CA THR A 168 -61.90 42.69 -30.61
C THR A 168 -62.13 42.11 -32.02
N PRO A 169 -61.75 40.84 -32.33
CA PRO A 169 -62.27 40.12 -33.49
C PRO A 169 -63.57 39.36 -33.16
N ILE A 170 -64.56 39.44 -34.04
CA ILE A 170 -65.84 38.69 -34.00
C ILE A 170 -65.79 37.55 -35.03
N ALA A 171 -66.51 36.46 -34.79
CA ALA A 171 -66.47 35.23 -35.58
C ALA A 171 -67.57 35.09 -36.64
N THR A 172 -67.22 34.47 -37.78
CA THR A 172 -68.02 33.64 -38.73
C THR A 172 -67.06 33.16 -39.85
N ASP A 173 -67.26 32.08 -40.63
CA ASP A 173 -68.38 31.13 -40.72
C ASP A 173 -67.92 29.71 -41.18
N THR A 174 -68.85 28.74 -41.17
CA THR A 174 -68.67 27.32 -41.52
C THR A 174 -68.55 26.99 -43.02
N PRO A 175 -67.95 25.82 -43.36
CA PRO A 175 -68.48 24.95 -44.41
C PRO A 175 -68.91 23.56 -43.88
N VAL A 176 -69.78 22.88 -44.64
CA VAL A 176 -70.66 21.79 -44.17
C VAL A 176 -70.35 20.43 -44.83
N VAL A 177 -70.14 19.41 -43.99
CA VAL A 177 -70.42 17.95 -44.09
C VAL A 177 -70.23 17.22 -45.44
N THR A 178 -69.32 16.23 -45.46
CA THR A 178 -69.44 14.80 -45.93
C THR A 178 -68.03 14.16 -46.05
N ASN A 179 -67.78 12.84 -46.01
CA ASN A 179 -68.64 11.66 -45.75
C ASN A 179 -67.83 10.55 -45.00
N THR A 180 -68.48 9.46 -44.59
CA THR A 180 -67.90 8.32 -43.83
C THR A 180 -67.15 7.29 -44.70
N PRO A 181 -66.20 6.51 -44.11
CA PRO A 181 -66.52 5.09 -43.90
C PRO A 181 -66.15 4.56 -42.49
N ILE A 182 -66.85 3.50 -42.05
CA ILE A 182 -66.71 2.86 -40.73
C ILE A 182 -66.35 1.38 -40.92
N PHE A 183 -65.27 0.90 -40.31
CA PHE A 183 -65.07 -0.49 -39.86
C PHE A 183 -64.01 -0.44 -38.74
N THR A 184 -64.33 -0.59 -37.44
CA THR A 184 -64.72 -1.82 -36.71
C THR A 184 -63.74 -3.00 -36.85
N ASN A 185 -62.80 -3.12 -35.92
CA ASN A 185 -62.61 -4.34 -35.13
C ASN A 185 -61.71 -4.10 -33.92
N THR A 186 -62.33 -3.97 -32.74
CA THR A 186 -61.65 -4.05 -31.44
C THR A 186 -61.94 -5.44 -30.87
N PRO A 187 -60.98 -6.37 -30.80
CA PRO A 187 -61.24 -7.70 -30.25
C PRO A 187 -61.41 -7.61 -28.73
N VAL A 188 -62.67 -7.66 -28.29
CA VAL A 188 -63.02 -7.98 -26.91
C VAL A 188 -62.98 -9.50 -26.76
N PHE A 189 -62.19 -10.00 -25.81
CA PHE A 189 -62.35 -11.36 -25.29
C PHE A 189 -62.44 -11.32 -23.77
N THR A 190 -63.64 -11.63 -23.26
CA THR A 190 -63.91 -11.78 -21.83
C THR A 190 -64.15 -13.23 -21.47
N SER A 191 -63.51 -13.63 -20.36
CA SER A 191 -63.91 -14.65 -19.39
C SER A 191 -63.82 -16.15 -19.71
N THR A 192 -63.38 -16.87 -18.66
CA THR A 192 -63.74 -18.23 -18.24
C THR A 192 -63.24 -19.44 -19.03
N SER A 193 -62.05 -19.91 -18.66
CA SER A 193 -61.86 -21.32 -18.32
C SER A 193 -61.26 -21.43 -16.91
N THR A 194 -61.98 -22.09 -16.00
CA THR A 194 -61.54 -22.34 -14.62
C THR A 194 -60.23 -23.13 -14.61
N PRO A 195 -59.17 -22.71 -13.89
CA PRO A 195 -57.99 -23.55 -13.72
C PRO A 195 -58.39 -24.78 -12.89
N THR A 196 -58.27 -25.95 -13.50
CA THR A 196 -58.31 -27.23 -12.77
C THR A 196 -57.25 -27.20 -11.67
N LEU A 197 -57.58 -27.71 -10.48
CA LEU A 197 -56.63 -27.87 -9.39
C LEU A 197 -55.55 -28.89 -9.77
N VAL A 198 -54.51 -28.44 -10.47
CA VAL A 198 -53.22 -29.16 -10.51
C VAL A 198 -52.67 -29.11 -9.09
N PRO A 199 -52.29 -30.24 -8.47
CA PRO A 199 -51.77 -30.22 -7.11
C PRO A 199 -50.54 -29.32 -7.05
N SER A 200 -50.58 -28.33 -6.18
CA SER A 200 -49.45 -27.44 -5.91
C SER A 200 -48.35 -28.21 -5.21
N SER A 201 -47.57 -28.99 -5.97
CA SER A 201 -46.22 -29.36 -5.58
C SER A 201 -45.34 -28.12 -5.69
N THR A 202 -45.59 -27.16 -4.80
CA THR A 202 -44.62 -26.13 -4.45
C THR A 202 -43.37 -26.91 -4.03
N PRO A 203 -42.25 -26.81 -4.76
CA PRO A 203 -41.02 -27.40 -4.29
C PRO A 203 -40.57 -26.54 -3.12
N THR A 204 -41.03 -26.91 -1.93
CA THR A 204 -40.40 -26.48 -0.68
C THR A 204 -38.98 -27.01 -0.79
N PHE A 205 -38.05 -26.14 -1.19
CA PHE A 205 -36.63 -26.40 -1.07
C PHE A 205 -36.34 -26.49 0.42
N VAL A 206 -36.55 -27.71 0.96
CA VAL A 206 -35.90 -28.14 2.18
C VAL A 206 -34.43 -28.12 1.82
N PHE A 207 -33.76 -27.03 2.21
CA PHE A 207 -32.32 -27.05 2.37
C PHE A 207 -32.04 -28.21 3.32
N THR A 208 -31.67 -29.35 2.76
CA THR A 208 -31.07 -30.43 3.54
C THR A 208 -29.85 -29.77 4.14
N PRO A 209 -29.76 -29.60 5.48
CA PRO A 209 -28.64 -28.89 6.05
C PRO A 209 -27.39 -29.65 5.63
N THR A 210 -26.55 -29.01 4.80
CA THR A 210 -25.26 -29.57 4.40
C THR A 210 -24.52 -29.87 5.68
N ALA A 211 -24.35 -31.15 5.98
CA ALA A 211 -23.89 -31.59 7.29
C ALA A 211 -22.56 -30.91 7.58
N THR A 212 -22.52 -30.09 8.64
CA THR A 212 -21.30 -29.39 9.05
C THR A 212 -20.20 -30.44 9.22
N PRO A 213 -19.06 -30.36 8.50
CA PRO A 213 -18.05 -31.40 8.55
C PRO A 213 -17.62 -31.66 10.00
N SER A 214 -17.65 -32.91 10.47
CA SER A 214 -17.23 -33.21 11.84
C SER A 214 -15.71 -33.10 12.04
N SER A 215 -14.95 -33.07 10.95
CA SER A 215 -13.52 -32.82 10.89
C SER A 215 -13.21 -31.33 10.66
N ALA A 216 -11.96 -30.92 10.85
CA ALA A 216 -11.51 -29.59 10.47
C ALA A 216 -11.67 -29.34 8.96
N TYR A 217 -11.96 -28.08 8.58
CA TYR A 217 -12.18 -27.66 7.20
C TYR A 217 -11.94 -26.15 6.99
N VAL A 218 -11.68 -25.73 5.76
CA VAL A 218 -11.45 -24.33 5.39
C VAL A 218 -12.72 -23.68 4.84
N THR A 219 -12.95 -22.40 5.16
CA THR A 219 -13.94 -21.56 4.48
C THR A 219 -13.36 -20.21 4.11
N THR A 220 -13.73 -19.69 2.95
CA THR A 220 -13.42 -18.31 2.55
C THR A 220 -14.69 -17.46 2.61
N VAL A 221 -14.63 -16.31 3.28
CA VAL A 221 -15.74 -15.37 3.42
C VAL A 221 -15.36 -14.05 2.75
N LEU A 222 -16.21 -13.56 1.84
CA LEU A 222 -16.00 -12.31 1.09
C LEU A 222 -16.92 -11.22 1.61
N THR A 223 -16.36 -10.07 1.96
CA THR A 223 -17.10 -8.92 2.51
C THR A 223 -16.72 -7.63 1.77
N PRO A 224 -17.61 -7.06 0.92
CA PRO A 224 -18.90 -7.61 0.48
C PRO A 224 -18.76 -8.79 -0.51
N PRO A 225 -19.77 -9.67 -0.64
CA PRO A 225 -19.76 -10.81 -1.58
C PRO A 225 -20.02 -10.40 -3.05
N SER A 226 -20.31 -9.13 -3.30
CA SER A 226 -20.46 -8.58 -4.64
C SER A 226 -19.91 -7.15 -4.68
N ILE A 227 -19.20 -6.82 -5.76
CA ILE A 227 -18.52 -5.54 -5.99
C ILE A 227 -18.79 -5.05 -7.41
N LEU A 228 -18.54 -3.77 -7.65
CA LEU A 228 -18.43 -3.24 -9.02
C LEU A 228 -17.03 -3.52 -9.57
N VAL A 229 -16.85 -3.44 -10.90
CA VAL A 229 -15.52 -3.33 -11.51
C VAL A 229 -14.76 -2.14 -10.91
N GLY A 230 -13.49 -2.34 -10.55
CA GLY A 230 -12.67 -1.40 -9.78
C GLY A 230 -12.93 -1.39 -8.27
N GLY A 231 -14.00 -2.03 -7.80
CA GLY A 231 -14.31 -2.17 -6.37
C GLY A 231 -13.46 -3.25 -5.68
N THR A 232 -13.48 -3.23 -4.34
CA THR A 232 -12.70 -4.13 -3.49
C THR A 232 -13.57 -4.93 -2.52
N SER A 233 -13.19 -6.18 -2.24
CA SER A 233 -13.76 -7.03 -1.20
C SER A 233 -12.65 -7.55 -0.29
N THR A 234 -12.92 -7.66 1.01
CA THR A 234 -12.02 -8.36 1.94
C THR A 234 -12.38 -9.83 1.98
N ALA A 235 -11.42 -10.68 1.60
CA ALA A 235 -11.50 -12.13 1.77
C ALA A 235 -10.89 -12.52 3.12
N THR A 236 -11.64 -13.30 3.90
CA THR A 236 -11.21 -13.87 5.18
C THR A 236 -11.22 -15.38 5.08
N VAL A 237 -10.05 -16.00 5.22
CA VAL A 237 -9.90 -17.47 5.16
C VAL A 237 -9.89 -18.01 6.59
N ASN A 238 -10.79 -18.94 6.90
CA ASN A 238 -11.00 -19.46 8.25
C ASN A 238 -10.66 -20.94 8.33
N LEU A 239 -10.01 -21.35 9.43
CA LEU A 239 -9.95 -22.73 9.86
C LEU A 239 -11.12 -23.00 10.81
N ASN A 240 -11.95 -23.97 10.46
CA ASN A 240 -13.15 -24.35 11.17
C ASN A 240 -13.00 -25.76 11.75
N ASN A 241 -13.66 -26.03 12.87
CA ASN A 241 -13.59 -27.29 13.62
C ASN A 241 -12.15 -27.73 13.94
N VAL A 242 -11.30 -26.74 14.25
CA VAL A 242 -9.93 -26.92 14.76
C VAL A 242 -10.00 -27.74 16.06
N PRO A 243 -9.25 -28.86 16.18
CA PRO A 243 -9.28 -29.71 17.36
C PRO A 243 -8.60 -29.02 18.55
N ALA A 244 -8.94 -29.42 19.78
CA ALA A 244 -8.33 -28.87 20.99
C ALA A 244 -6.82 -29.18 21.12
N SER A 245 -6.31 -30.19 20.41
CA SER A 245 -4.86 -30.43 20.26
C SER A 245 -4.16 -29.39 19.38
N GLY A 246 -4.93 -28.65 18.59
CA GLY A 246 -4.52 -27.59 17.70
C GLY A 246 -3.74 -28.02 16.44
N PHE A 247 -3.45 -27.02 15.61
CA PHE A 247 -2.51 -27.10 14.49
C PHE A 247 -1.33 -26.15 14.76
N ALA A 248 -0.11 -26.65 14.63
CA ALA A 248 1.12 -25.86 14.75
C ALA A 248 1.40 -25.06 13.47
N SER A 249 1.00 -25.59 12.31
CA SER A 249 1.12 -24.94 11.02
C SER A 249 0.00 -25.31 10.05
N ALA A 250 -0.21 -24.46 9.06
CA ALA A 250 -1.07 -24.70 7.92
C ALA A 250 -0.45 -24.10 6.65
N GLU A 251 -0.54 -24.84 5.54
CA GLU A 251 -0.29 -24.35 4.19
C GLU A 251 -1.62 -24.25 3.46
N PHE A 252 -1.89 -23.11 2.83
CA PHE A 252 -3.08 -22.82 2.05
C PHE A 252 -2.69 -22.59 0.60
N THR A 253 -3.27 -23.34 -0.34
CA THR A 253 -3.21 -23.04 -1.77
C THR A 253 -4.54 -22.42 -2.18
N CYS A 254 -4.49 -21.14 -2.53
CA CYS A 254 -5.66 -20.38 -2.95
C CYS A 254 -5.69 -20.19 -4.47
N THR A 255 -6.89 -20.20 -5.04
CA THR A 255 -7.13 -20.04 -6.50
C THR A 255 -8.27 -19.06 -6.77
N PHE A 256 -8.13 -18.28 -7.84
CA PHE A 256 -9.09 -17.30 -8.35
C PHE A 256 -9.00 -17.19 -9.88
N ASP A 257 -9.98 -16.56 -10.52
CA ASP A 257 -9.93 -16.25 -11.96
C ASP A 257 -9.17 -14.92 -12.18
N PRO A 258 -7.95 -14.94 -12.75
CA PRO A 258 -7.13 -13.75 -12.94
C PRO A 258 -7.65 -12.80 -14.03
N ALA A 259 -8.63 -13.21 -14.84
CA ALA A 259 -9.31 -12.32 -15.78
C ALA A 259 -10.43 -11.52 -15.10
N VAL A 260 -10.99 -12.03 -13.99
CA VAL A 260 -12.12 -11.41 -13.28
C VAL A 260 -11.66 -10.61 -12.06
N VAL A 261 -10.65 -11.08 -11.33
CA VAL A 261 -10.16 -10.43 -10.09
C VAL A 261 -8.63 -10.43 -9.96
N SER A 262 -8.12 -9.49 -9.16
CA SER A 262 -6.73 -9.49 -8.64
C SER A 262 -6.73 -9.57 -7.12
N VAL A 263 -5.60 -10.00 -6.54
CA VAL A 263 -5.41 -10.20 -5.09
C VAL A 263 -4.23 -9.36 -4.58
N SER A 264 -4.36 -8.77 -3.39
CA SER A 264 -3.30 -8.03 -2.71
C SER A 264 -3.46 -8.11 -1.17
N ASN A 265 -2.52 -7.50 -0.42
CA ASN A 265 -2.62 -7.30 1.03
C ASN A 265 -2.89 -8.59 1.84
N ILE A 266 -2.15 -9.65 1.54
CA ILE A 266 -2.27 -10.95 2.23
C ILE A 266 -1.58 -10.85 3.60
N VAL A 267 -2.35 -10.96 4.69
CA VAL A 267 -1.86 -10.74 6.07
C VAL A 267 -2.42 -11.81 7.02
N ALA A 268 -1.54 -12.47 7.79
CA ALA A 268 -1.93 -13.41 8.83
C ALA A 268 -2.70 -12.73 9.97
N THR A 269 -3.63 -13.46 10.56
CA THR A 269 -4.29 -13.07 11.81
C THR A 269 -3.60 -13.69 13.02
N GLY A 270 -4.06 -13.36 14.23
CA GLY A 270 -3.56 -13.94 15.48
C GLY A 270 -3.88 -15.42 15.74
N LEU A 271 -4.42 -16.18 14.77
CA LEU A 271 -4.85 -17.57 14.99
C LEU A 271 -3.70 -18.52 15.35
N PHE A 272 -2.52 -18.29 14.78
CA PHE A 272 -1.29 -19.05 15.07
C PHE A 272 -0.42 -18.38 16.15
N GLY A 273 -1.00 -17.47 16.94
CA GLY A 273 -0.30 -16.64 17.93
C GLY A 273 -0.12 -15.19 17.47
N ALA A 274 0.44 -14.35 18.34
CA ALA A 274 0.57 -12.90 18.08
C ALA A 274 1.67 -12.54 17.06
N ASP A 275 2.64 -13.44 16.86
CA ASP A 275 3.78 -13.27 15.95
C ASP A 275 4.05 -14.60 15.22
N PRO A 276 3.20 -15.01 14.27
CA PRO A 276 3.37 -16.25 13.53
C PRO A 276 4.38 -16.07 12.39
N VAL A 277 5.16 -17.10 12.09
CA VAL A 277 5.98 -17.13 10.88
C VAL A 277 5.04 -17.34 9.69
N MET A 278 5.06 -16.41 8.74
CA MET A 278 4.23 -16.44 7.54
C MET A 278 5.12 -16.32 6.29
N VAL A 279 4.83 -17.13 5.28
CA VAL A 279 5.43 -17.05 3.94
C VAL A 279 4.31 -16.98 2.91
N VAL A 280 4.45 -16.10 1.92
CA VAL A 280 3.53 -15.96 0.78
C VAL A 280 4.30 -16.21 -0.51
N ASN A 281 3.72 -16.99 -1.41
CA ASN A 281 4.23 -17.18 -2.77
C ASN A 281 3.11 -16.86 -3.77
N GLY A 282 3.34 -15.89 -4.67
CA GLY A 282 2.30 -15.25 -5.48
C GLY A 282 1.75 -13.96 -4.85
N PRO A 283 0.65 -13.37 -5.39
CA PRO A 283 -0.22 -13.94 -6.42
C PRO A 283 0.34 -13.91 -7.83
N GLN A 284 0.26 -15.05 -8.52
CA GLN A 284 0.63 -15.18 -9.93
C GLN A 284 -0.37 -16.10 -10.65
N ASN A 285 -0.78 -15.72 -11.86
CA ASN A 285 -1.59 -16.54 -12.77
C ASN A 285 -2.82 -17.23 -12.13
N GLY A 286 -3.57 -16.51 -11.29
CA GLY A 286 -4.79 -17.03 -10.65
C GLY A 286 -4.56 -17.88 -9.40
N SER A 287 -3.34 -17.94 -8.85
CA SER A 287 -3.07 -18.67 -7.60
C SER A 287 -2.06 -17.97 -6.68
N PHE A 288 -2.11 -18.32 -5.40
CA PHE A 288 -1.08 -18.01 -4.41
C PHE A 288 -1.06 -19.07 -3.31
N ILE A 289 0.09 -19.21 -2.65
CA ILE A 289 0.27 -20.08 -1.48
C ILE A 289 0.55 -19.21 -0.26
N VAL A 290 -0.06 -19.56 0.88
CA VAL A 290 0.22 -18.99 2.20
C VAL A 290 0.60 -20.11 3.15
N ALA A 291 1.82 -20.09 3.68
CA ALA A 291 2.24 -20.97 4.76
C ALA A 291 2.30 -20.18 6.07
N ILE A 292 1.68 -20.68 7.14
CA ILE A 292 1.66 -20.07 8.47
C ILE A 292 2.09 -21.11 9.50
N ALA A 293 3.01 -20.76 10.39
CA ALA A 293 3.42 -21.56 11.54
C ALA A 293 3.48 -20.72 12.81
N GLY A 294 2.98 -21.25 13.93
CA GLY A 294 3.03 -20.54 15.20
C GLY A 294 4.44 -20.50 15.80
N SER A 295 4.89 -19.31 16.21
CA SER A 295 6.19 -19.15 16.85
C SER A 295 6.19 -19.67 18.30
N ASN A 296 7.36 -20.11 18.78
CA ASN A 296 7.59 -20.53 20.17
C ASN A 296 6.62 -21.63 20.68
N GLY A 297 6.12 -22.49 19.79
CA GLY A 297 5.16 -23.55 20.12
C GLY A 297 3.70 -23.08 20.20
N SER A 298 3.40 -21.87 19.72
CA SER A 298 2.02 -21.41 19.52
C SER A 298 1.31 -22.30 18.52
N MET A 299 0.02 -22.56 18.76
CA MET A 299 -0.81 -23.41 17.90
C MET A 299 -2.21 -22.78 17.75
N ALA A 300 -2.79 -22.92 16.57
CA ALA A 300 -4.21 -22.68 16.37
C ALA A 300 -5.00 -23.75 17.13
N THR A 301 -5.51 -23.43 18.32
CA THR A 301 -6.30 -24.32 19.21
C THR A 301 -7.80 -24.02 19.21
N THR A 302 -8.20 -22.96 18.52
CA THR A 302 -9.58 -22.52 18.32
C THR A 302 -9.88 -22.39 16.82
N SER A 303 -11.17 -22.37 16.45
CA SER A 303 -11.57 -22.06 15.07
C SER A 303 -11.63 -20.54 14.88
N GLY A 304 -11.25 -20.06 13.70
CA GLY A 304 -11.21 -18.62 13.41
C GLY A 304 -10.54 -18.29 12.07
N PRO A 305 -10.43 -16.99 11.74
CA PRO A 305 -9.73 -16.53 10.55
C PRO A 305 -8.24 -16.82 10.70
N ALA A 306 -7.57 -17.36 9.69
CA ALA A 306 -6.12 -17.62 9.67
C ALA A 306 -5.34 -16.49 8.99
N PHE A 307 -5.89 -15.91 7.93
CA PHE A 307 -5.37 -14.73 7.24
C PHE A 307 -6.50 -14.03 6.47
N THR A 308 -6.24 -12.78 6.06
CA THR A 308 -7.11 -12.00 5.20
C THR A 308 -6.37 -11.49 3.98
N PHE A 309 -7.08 -11.19 2.90
CA PHE A 309 -6.54 -10.52 1.71
C PHE A 309 -7.57 -9.62 1.03
N THR A 310 -7.11 -8.67 0.24
CA THR A 310 -7.96 -7.82 -0.62
C THR A 310 -8.17 -8.48 -1.97
N VAL A 311 -9.40 -8.44 -2.47
CA VAL A 311 -9.78 -8.86 -3.83
C VAL A 311 -10.34 -7.67 -4.59
N THR A 312 -9.77 -7.35 -5.75
CA THR A 312 -10.18 -6.21 -6.59
C THR A 312 -10.77 -6.69 -7.91
N GLY A 313 -11.96 -6.21 -8.27
CA GLY A 313 -12.67 -6.63 -9.49
C GLY A 313 -12.09 -5.99 -10.75
N LEU A 314 -11.62 -6.81 -11.70
CA LEU A 314 -11.02 -6.37 -12.96
C LEU A 314 -12.05 -6.30 -14.11
N GLN A 315 -12.93 -7.30 -14.19
CA GLN A 315 -13.94 -7.41 -15.24
C GLN A 315 -15.26 -7.92 -14.65
N ALA A 316 -16.40 -7.52 -15.24
CA ALA A 316 -17.69 -8.08 -14.87
C ALA A 316 -17.73 -9.59 -15.14
N GLY A 317 -18.11 -10.36 -14.13
CA GLY A 317 -17.99 -11.82 -14.11
C GLY A 317 -18.13 -12.39 -12.70
N GLN A 318 -17.87 -13.68 -12.55
CA GLN A 318 -17.84 -14.35 -11.25
C GLN A 318 -16.53 -15.11 -11.12
N SER A 319 -15.76 -14.82 -10.07
CA SER A 319 -14.57 -15.59 -9.71
C SER A 319 -14.92 -16.53 -8.57
N ALA A 320 -14.65 -17.82 -8.72
CA ALA A 320 -14.46 -18.67 -7.55
C ALA A 320 -13.27 -18.15 -6.73
N VAL A 321 -13.33 -18.32 -5.41
CA VAL A 321 -12.22 -18.08 -4.48
C VAL A 321 -12.18 -19.29 -3.55
N ASP A 322 -11.37 -20.27 -3.92
CA ASP A 322 -11.13 -21.49 -3.13
C ASP A 322 -9.76 -21.39 -2.47
N CYS A 323 -9.65 -21.91 -1.24
CA CYS A 323 -8.41 -22.01 -0.48
C CYS A 323 -8.37 -23.41 0.15
N GLN A 324 -7.69 -24.33 -0.51
CA GLN A 324 -7.43 -25.68 -0.01
C GLN A 324 -6.31 -25.61 1.01
N ALA A 325 -6.33 -26.47 2.04
CA ALA A 325 -5.27 -26.46 3.04
C ALA A 325 -4.75 -27.83 3.43
N GLN A 326 -3.49 -27.82 3.85
CA GLN A 326 -2.82 -28.90 4.56
C GLN A 326 -2.40 -28.39 5.93
N VAL A 327 -2.62 -29.17 6.98
CA VAL A 327 -2.34 -28.78 8.37
C VAL A 327 -1.42 -29.78 9.05
N SER A 328 -0.61 -29.32 10.00
CA SER A 328 0.20 -30.18 10.87
C SER A 328 -0.08 -29.91 12.34
N THR A 329 -0.13 -30.97 13.16
CA THR A 329 -0.28 -30.88 14.62
C THR A 329 1.06 -30.67 15.35
N GLY A 330 2.12 -30.29 14.63
CA GLY A 330 3.49 -30.21 15.15
C GLY A 330 4.28 -31.52 15.06
N ASN A 331 3.67 -32.56 14.46
CA ASN A 331 4.30 -33.86 14.22
C ASN A 331 5.13 -33.93 12.92
N LEU A 332 5.30 -32.80 12.22
CA LEU A 332 5.98 -32.67 10.92
C LEU A 332 5.35 -33.49 9.79
N VAL A 333 4.08 -33.88 9.93
CA VAL A 333 3.27 -34.51 8.88
C VAL A 333 2.16 -33.55 8.46
N LEU A 334 1.98 -33.38 7.14
CA LEU A 334 0.89 -32.62 6.56
C LEU A 334 -0.34 -33.50 6.34
N THR A 335 -1.51 -32.99 6.72
CA THR A 335 -2.81 -33.63 6.53
C THR A 335 -3.70 -32.68 5.73
N THR A 336 -4.13 -33.08 4.53
CA THR A 336 -5.11 -32.31 3.74
C THR A 336 -6.45 -32.25 4.46
N ILE A 337 -7.03 -31.06 4.54
CA ILE A 337 -8.40 -30.83 5.03
C ILE A 337 -9.28 -30.27 3.90
N PRO A 338 -10.58 -30.61 3.86
CA PRO A 338 -11.47 -30.11 2.82
C PRO A 338 -11.64 -28.59 2.92
N SER A 339 -11.78 -27.93 1.77
CA SER A 339 -12.25 -26.55 1.67
C SER A 339 -13.73 -26.50 1.26
N ASN A 340 -14.39 -25.39 1.60
CA ASN A 340 -15.67 -25.00 1.01
C ASN A 340 -15.45 -23.70 0.23
N PRO A 341 -15.45 -23.74 -1.11
CA PRO A 341 -15.17 -22.57 -1.94
C PRO A 341 -16.29 -21.53 -1.84
N THR A 342 -15.95 -20.28 -2.08
CA THR A 342 -16.91 -19.18 -2.25
C THR A 342 -16.77 -18.56 -3.64
N SER A 343 -17.62 -17.60 -4.00
CA SER A 343 -17.53 -16.88 -5.26
C SER A 343 -17.76 -15.38 -5.08
N LEU A 344 -16.88 -14.55 -5.63
CA LEU A 344 -17.09 -13.11 -5.73
C LEU A 344 -17.83 -12.79 -7.03
N THR A 345 -18.90 -12.01 -6.95
CA THR A 345 -19.59 -11.49 -8.14
C THR A 345 -19.12 -10.07 -8.42
N VAL A 346 -18.52 -9.84 -9.59
CA VAL A 346 -18.14 -8.51 -10.07
C VAL A 346 -19.19 -8.05 -11.07
N THR A 347 -19.89 -6.96 -10.78
CA THR A 347 -20.94 -6.42 -11.66
C THR A 347 -20.48 -5.15 -12.38
N SER A 348 -20.97 -4.96 -13.61
CA SER A 348 -20.91 -3.67 -14.29
C SER A 348 -22.14 -2.84 -13.93
N SER A 349 -21.96 -1.56 -13.63
CA SER A 349 -23.06 -0.63 -13.37
C SER A 349 -23.82 -0.30 -14.66
N PHE A 350 -24.87 -1.06 -14.97
CA PHE A 350 -25.81 -0.70 -16.04
C PHE A 350 -26.91 0.23 -15.52
N THR A 351 -26.69 1.54 -15.65
CA THR A 351 -27.74 2.56 -15.46
C THR A 351 -27.71 3.61 -16.56
N ALA A 352 -28.40 3.35 -17.67
CA ALA A 352 -29.18 4.36 -18.39
C ALA A 352 -30.10 3.73 -19.44
N THR A 353 -31.41 3.93 -19.28
CA THR A 353 -32.39 3.93 -20.38
C THR A 353 -31.98 5.03 -21.38
N PRO A 354 -32.12 4.86 -22.72
CA PRO A 354 -31.65 5.85 -23.68
C PRO A 354 -32.53 7.10 -23.70
N THR A 355 -32.15 8.10 -22.91
CA THR A 355 -32.61 9.49 -23.07
C THR A 355 -31.66 10.19 -24.03
N LEU A 356 -32.19 10.85 -25.07
CA LEU A 356 -31.40 11.66 -25.99
C LEU A 356 -30.84 12.89 -25.26
N VAL A 357 -29.56 12.83 -24.93
CA VAL A 357 -28.76 13.92 -24.33
C VAL A 357 -27.67 14.29 -25.36
N PRO A 358 -27.27 15.58 -25.49
CA PRO A 358 -26.37 16.01 -26.57
C PRO A 358 -25.04 15.26 -26.54
N THR A 359 -24.47 15.03 -27.74
CA THR A 359 -23.15 14.40 -27.94
C THR A 359 -22.12 14.90 -26.94
N SER A 360 -21.80 14.06 -25.96
CA SER A 360 -20.68 14.29 -25.05
C SER A 360 -19.38 14.12 -25.85
N ILE A 361 -18.59 15.18 -25.88
CA ILE A 361 -17.20 15.12 -26.36
C ILE A 361 -16.47 14.16 -25.40
N PRO A 362 -15.72 13.14 -25.90
CA PRO A 362 -14.98 12.24 -25.03
C PRO A 362 -14.03 13.06 -24.15
N THR A 363 -13.98 12.73 -22.85
CA THR A 363 -13.21 13.46 -21.83
C THR A 363 -11.87 12.80 -21.47
N THR A 364 -11.46 11.80 -22.26
CA THR A 364 -10.25 11.02 -22.04
C THR A 364 -9.01 11.67 -22.66
N GLY A 365 -7.87 11.53 -22.00
CA GLY A 365 -6.55 11.74 -22.58
C GLY A 365 -5.84 10.40 -22.80
N THR A 366 -4.65 10.46 -23.38
CA THR A 366 -3.84 9.27 -23.67
C THR A 366 -2.45 9.40 -23.04
N PHE A 367 -1.98 8.34 -22.40
CA PHE A 367 -0.64 8.23 -21.81
C PHE A 367 0.17 7.19 -22.56
N ASN A 368 1.25 7.64 -23.17
CA ASN A 368 2.16 6.84 -23.99
C ASN A 368 3.58 6.96 -23.46
N GLY A 369 4.46 6.07 -23.93
CA GLY A 369 5.89 6.14 -23.65
C GLY A 369 6.59 4.87 -24.10
N GLN A 370 7.82 4.72 -23.62
CA GLN A 370 8.62 3.51 -23.81
C GLN A 370 9.31 3.14 -22.49
N VAL A 371 9.23 1.87 -22.12
CA VAL A 371 9.96 1.33 -20.97
C VAL A 371 10.77 0.14 -21.43
N LEU A 372 12.08 0.19 -21.23
CA LEU A 372 13.00 -0.88 -21.63
C LEU A 372 13.30 -1.76 -20.42
N ALA A 373 13.27 -3.08 -20.61
CA ALA A 373 13.70 -4.07 -19.64
C ALA A 373 14.14 -5.35 -20.37
N ASN A 374 14.87 -6.19 -19.65
CA ASN A 374 15.16 -7.61 -19.96
C ASN A 374 13.90 -8.49 -20.04
N LYS A 375 12.75 -8.07 -19.49
CA LYS A 375 11.51 -8.86 -19.39
C LYS A 375 10.27 -8.04 -19.74
N PRO A 376 9.10 -8.70 -19.96
CA PRO A 376 7.84 -8.00 -20.25
C PRO A 376 7.50 -6.96 -19.18
N VAL A 377 7.30 -5.72 -19.61
CA VAL A 377 6.96 -4.60 -18.73
C VAL A 377 5.44 -4.45 -18.61
N THR A 378 4.96 -4.22 -17.40
CA THR A 378 3.59 -3.73 -17.16
C THR A 378 3.65 -2.26 -16.71
N VAL A 379 2.80 -1.43 -17.30
CA VAL A 379 2.63 -0.01 -16.92
C VAL A 379 1.24 0.16 -16.33
N THR A 380 1.17 0.67 -15.09
CA THR A 380 -0.08 0.88 -14.35
C THR A 380 -0.18 2.33 -13.91
N LEU A 381 -1.34 2.94 -14.17
CA LEU A 381 -1.72 4.25 -13.65
C LEU A 381 -2.57 4.10 -12.40
N TYR A 382 -2.21 4.84 -11.35
CA TYR A 382 -2.93 4.93 -10.09
C TYR A 382 -3.53 6.32 -9.93
N ASN A 383 -4.77 6.38 -9.47
CA ASN A 383 -5.43 7.59 -9.01
C ASN A 383 -4.75 8.14 -7.73
N PRO A 384 -5.02 9.39 -7.33
CA PRO A 384 -4.48 9.96 -6.08
C PRO A 384 -4.90 9.23 -4.80
N ASP A 385 -5.96 8.42 -4.85
CA ASP A 385 -6.43 7.54 -3.77
C ASP A 385 -5.79 6.13 -3.79
N THR A 386 -4.79 5.92 -4.64
CA THR A 386 -4.09 4.63 -4.91
C THR A 386 -4.93 3.54 -5.58
N SER A 387 -6.16 3.82 -6.02
CA SER A 387 -6.91 2.89 -6.88
C SER A 387 -6.32 2.83 -8.30
N VAL A 388 -6.40 1.68 -8.97
CA VAL A 388 -5.91 1.53 -10.35
C VAL A 388 -6.87 2.22 -11.33
N ALA A 389 -6.34 3.19 -12.08
CA ALA A 389 -7.06 3.89 -13.14
C ALA A 389 -7.00 3.15 -14.49
N GLY A 390 -5.94 2.38 -14.70
CA GLY A 390 -5.74 1.55 -15.89
C GLY A 390 -4.37 0.88 -15.87
N SER A 391 -4.21 -0.23 -16.60
CA SER A 391 -2.95 -0.95 -16.73
C SER A 391 -2.81 -1.51 -18.15
N VAL A 392 -1.56 -1.61 -18.63
CA VAL A 392 -1.24 -2.14 -19.96
C VAL A 392 0.10 -2.85 -19.93
N VAL A 393 0.19 -4.01 -20.61
CA VAL A 393 1.47 -4.67 -20.88
C VAL A 393 2.10 -3.98 -22.08
N ALA A 394 3.36 -3.55 -21.95
CA ALA A 394 4.09 -2.91 -23.03
C ALA A 394 4.36 -3.89 -24.18
N ASN A 395 4.47 -3.36 -25.39
CA ASN A 395 4.91 -4.12 -26.56
C ASN A 395 6.35 -4.62 -26.37
N VAL A 396 6.79 -5.60 -27.16
CA VAL A 396 8.16 -6.18 -27.11
C VAL A 396 9.27 -5.13 -27.27
N ASN A 397 9.01 -4.01 -27.95
CA ASN A 397 9.94 -2.88 -28.06
C ASN A 397 9.87 -1.88 -26.89
N GLY A 398 9.17 -2.22 -25.80
CA GLY A 398 8.94 -1.37 -24.64
C GLY A 398 7.85 -0.30 -24.80
N SER A 399 7.29 -0.10 -26.00
CA SER A 399 6.30 0.97 -26.23
C SER A 399 4.93 0.61 -25.66
N PHE A 400 4.22 1.58 -25.09
CA PHE A 400 2.88 1.39 -24.54
C PHE A 400 1.96 2.56 -24.86
N SER A 401 0.64 2.31 -24.76
CA SER A 401 -0.39 3.34 -24.87
C SER A 401 -1.59 2.96 -24.00
N LEU A 402 -2.09 3.92 -23.23
CA LEU A 402 -3.23 3.76 -22.33
C LEU A 402 -4.11 5.00 -22.36
N SER A 403 -5.41 4.84 -22.60
CA SER A 403 -6.39 5.95 -22.56
C SER A 403 -7.16 5.93 -21.24
N VAL A 404 -7.15 7.05 -20.54
CA VAL A 404 -7.81 7.25 -19.23
C VAL A 404 -8.53 8.60 -19.20
N PRO A 405 -9.45 8.86 -18.25
CA PRO A 405 -10.02 10.19 -18.04
C PRO A 405 -8.94 11.27 -17.85
N ALA A 406 -9.32 12.53 -18.03
CA ALA A 406 -8.45 13.64 -17.64
C ALA A 406 -8.27 13.67 -16.11
N GLY A 407 -7.03 13.73 -15.62
CA GLY A 407 -6.70 13.64 -14.20
C GLY A 407 -5.19 13.64 -13.93
N THR A 408 -4.81 13.66 -12.65
CA THR A 408 -3.43 13.46 -12.20
C THR A 408 -3.25 12.03 -11.74
N TYR A 409 -2.21 11.37 -12.25
CA TYR A 409 -1.95 9.95 -12.02
C TYR A 409 -0.52 9.71 -11.56
N THR A 410 -0.35 8.73 -10.68
CA THR A 410 0.96 8.12 -10.42
C THR A 410 1.13 6.96 -11.40
N ALA A 411 2.11 7.03 -12.30
CA ALA A 411 2.47 5.92 -13.18
C ALA A 411 3.55 5.08 -12.52
N ILE A 412 3.40 3.75 -12.57
CA ILE A 412 4.43 2.79 -12.20
C ILE A 412 4.67 1.85 -13.38
N ALA A 413 5.93 1.65 -13.75
CA ALA A 413 6.35 0.61 -14.68
C ALA A 413 7.18 -0.45 -13.95
N SER A 414 6.85 -1.72 -14.16
CA SER A 414 7.51 -2.85 -13.49
C SER A 414 7.76 -4.03 -14.43
N ALA A 415 8.81 -4.79 -14.11
CA ALA A 415 9.15 -6.08 -14.70
C ALA A 415 9.66 -7.02 -13.59
N SER A 416 9.65 -8.34 -13.80
CA SER A 416 9.96 -9.32 -12.75
C SER A 416 11.47 -9.46 -12.51
N GLY A 417 11.96 -9.17 -11.31
CA GLY A 417 13.41 -9.11 -11.07
C GLY A 417 14.04 -7.74 -11.41
N ASN A 418 13.21 -6.69 -11.48
CA ASN A 418 13.64 -5.35 -11.85
C ASN A 418 13.14 -4.29 -10.88
N LEU A 419 14.02 -3.34 -10.58
CA LEU A 419 13.70 -2.14 -9.85
C LEU A 419 12.69 -1.31 -10.67
N LYS A 420 11.52 -1.03 -10.09
CA LYS A 420 10.43 -0.33 -10.77
C LYS A 420 10.78 1.12 -11.11
N ALA A 421 10.08 1.71 -12.09
CA ALA A 421 10.10 3.14 -12.33
C ALA A 421 8.78 3.79 -11.92
N GLN A 422 8.82 5.02 -11.40
CA GLN A 422 7.66 5.74 -10.90
C GLN A 422 7.69 7.22 -11.26
N GLY A 423 6.55 7.77 -11.69
CA GLY A 423 6.38 9.18 -12.05
C GLY A 423 4.99 9.71 -11.78
N SER A 424 4.81 11.03 -11.82
CA SER A 424 3.50 11.68 -11.69
C SER A 424 3.18 12.47 -12.96
N PHE A 425 2.02 12.17 -13.57
CA PHE A 425 1.63 12.67 -14.88
C PHE A 425 0.24 13.29 -14.84
N ILE A 426 0.09 14.48 -15.43
CA ILE A 426 -1.20 15.16 -15.58
C ILE A 426 -1.71 14.91 -16.99
N ILE A 427 -2.73 14.06 -17.11
CA ILE A 427 -3.35 13.72 -18.38
C ILE A 427 -4.54 14.66 -18.59
N THR A 428 -4.50 15.44 -19.67
CA THR A 428 -5.55 16.40 -20.02
C THR A 428 -6.43 15.87 -21.16
N ASN A 429 -7.70 16.24 -21.15
CA ASN A 429 -8.70 15.81 -22.12
C ASN A 429 -8.24 16.02 -23.59
N GLY A 430 -8.37 15.00 -24.43
CA GLY A 430 -8.08 15.04 -25.87
C GLY A 430 -6.60 15.07 -26.23
N ASN A 431 -5.71 15.22 -25.25
CA ASN A 431 -4.27 15.30 -25.47
C ASN A 431 -3.57 13.96 -25.22
N THR A 432 -2.45 13.76 -25.90
CA THR A 432 -1.52 12.66 -25.62
C THR A 432 -0.34 13.20 -24.79
N ILE A 433 -0.14 12.63 -23.61
CA ILE A 433 1.07 12.79 -22.80
C ILE A 433 2.01 11.66 -23.17
N THR A 434 3.28 11.98 -23.44
CA THR A 434 4.33 11.00 -23.71
C THR A 434 5.40 11.12 -22.63
N ALA A 435 5.53 10.10 -21.78
CA ALA A 435 6.60 10.01 -20.80
C ALA A 435 7.95 9.75 -21.48
N GLN A 436 9.05 10.17 -20.86
CA GLN A 436 10.39 9.86 -21.36
C GLN A 436 10.66 8.35 -21.32
N THR A 437 11.60 7.92 -22.16
CA THR A 437 12.05 6.51 -22.15
C THR A 437 12.83 6.23 -20.88
N VAL A 438 12.38 5.26 -20.10
CA VAL A 438 13.08 4.78 -18.90
C VAL A 438 13.52 3.33 -19.11
N SER A 439 14.68 2.96 -18.58
CA SER A 439 15.18 1.58 -18.59
C SER A 439 15.15 1.05 -17.16
N LEU A 440 14.44 -0.05 -16.92
CA LEU A 440 14.37 -0.67 -15.59
C LEU A 440 15.67 -1.42 -15.29
N LEU A 441 16.24 -1.18 -14.12
CA LEU A 441 17.46 -1.87 -13.69
C LEU A 441 17.10 -3.29 -13.22
N ALA A 442 17.89 -4.28 -13.63
CA ALA A 442 17.67 -5.68 -13.29
C ALA A 442 18.49 -6.03 -12.04
N GLY A 443 17.85 -6.65 -11.04
CA GLY A 443 18.50 -7.07 -9.81
C GLY A 443 17.62 -7.07 -8.56
N ASP A 444 16.50 -6.35 -8.53
CA ASP A 444 15.52 -6.37 -7.42
C ASP A 444 14.61 -7.60 -7.62
N ILE A 445 15.05 -8.72 -7.04
CA ILE A 445 14.50 -10.07 -7.22
C ILE A 445 13.42 -10.35 -6.16
N ASP A 446 13.59 -9.86 -4.93
CA ASP A 446 12.61 -10.04 -3.85
C ASP A 446 11.51 -8.97 -3.83
N GLY A 447 11.68 -7.86 -4.55
CA GLY A 447 10.70 -6.79 -4.71
C GLY A 447 10.74 -5.73 -3.60
N ASN A 448 11.85 -5.64 -2.84
CA ASN A 448 11.99 -4.74 -1.70
C ASN A 448 12.40 -3.29 -2.05
N ASP A 449 12.55 -2.95 -3.34
CA ASP A 449 13.10 -1.69 -3.87
C ASP A 449 14.59 -1.45 -3.59
N VAL A 450 15.39 -2.50 -3.39
CA VAL A 450 16.85 -2.44 -3.26
C VAL A 450 17.45 -3.59 -4.08
N ILE A 451 18.62 -3.36 -4.69
CA ILE A 451 19.41 -4.40 -5.33
C ILE A 451 20.60 -4.72 -4.43
N ASP A 452 20.52 -5.80 -3.65
CA ASP A 452 21.56 -6.14 -2.65
C ASP A 452 21.92 -7.64 -2.53
N GLN A 453 22.51 -8.01 -1.40
CA GLN A 453 22.99 -9.37 -1.12
C GLN A 453 21.83 -10.39 -1.02
N PHE A 454 20.61 -9.99 -0.66
CA PHE A 454 19.46 -10.88 -0.55
C PHE A 454 18.93 -11.30 -1.93
N ASP A 455 19.01 -10.42 -2.92
CA ASP A 455 18.76 -10.76 -4.32
C ASP A 455 19.81 -11.73 -4.86
N ALA A 456 21.10 -11.43 -4.61
CA ALA A 456 22.20 -12.30 -5.01
C ALA A 456 22.14 -13.69 -4.33
N LEU A 457 21.64 -13.74 -3.08
CA LEU A 457 21.35 -14.99 -2.37
C LEU A 457 20.22 -15.77 -3.04
N THR A 458 19.20 -15.10 -3.58
CA THR A 458 18.11 -15.76 -4.32
C THR A 458 18.61 -16.43 -5.61
N ILE A 459 19.54 -15.81 -6.34
CA ILE A 459 20.25 -16.47 -7.46
C ILE A 459 21.05 -17.67 -6.95
N GLY A 460 21.81 -17.51 -5.86
CA GLY A 460 22.66 -18.56 -5.29
C GLY A 460 21.90 -19.79 -4.79
N ILE A 461 20.71 -19.61 -4.21
CA ILE A 461 19.85 -20.71 -3.73
C ILE A 461 19.26 -21.51 -4.90
N ASN A 462 18.97 -20.85 -6.03
CA ASN A 462 18.26 -21.44 -7.16
C ASN A 462 19.18 -21.76 -8.37
N TYR A 463 20.49 -21.82 -8.14
CA TYR A 463 21.51 -21.99 -9.19
C TYR A 463 21.33 -23.29 -10.00
N ASN A 464 21.45 -23.19 -11.33
CA ASN A 464 21.06 -24.18 -12.35
C ASN A 464 19.55 -24.52 -12.41
N GLY A 465 18.69 -23.81 -11.66
CA GLY A 465 17.23 -23.91 -11.74
C GLY A 465 16.62 -22.95 -12.77
N SER A 466 15.30 -22.95 -12.88
CA SER A 466 14.53 -22.02 -13.73
C SER A 466 13.45 -21.25 -12.95
N THR A 467 13.51 -21.31 -11.61
CA THR A 467 12.52 -20.72 -10.69
C THR A 467 13.23 -20.20 -9.44
N PRO A 468 12.87 -19.02 -8.90
CA PRO A 468 11.83 -18.11 -9.38
C PRO A 468 12.24 -17.43 -10.69
N THR A 469 11.29 -17.18 -11.59
CA THR A 469 11.54 -16.49 -12.87
C THR A 469 12.05 -15.05 -12.70
N ALA A 470 11.91 -14.47 -11.50
CA ALA A 470 12.53 -13.20 -11.15
C ALA A 470 14.08 -13.28 -11.18
N ALA A 471 14.67 -14.40 -10.75
CA ALA A 471 16.11 -14.58 -10.63
C ALA A 471 16.84 -14.96 -11.93
N ASP A 472 16.10 -15.43 -12.95
CA ASP A 472 16.56 -15.56 -14.34
C ASP A 472 16.53 -14.17 -14.98
N LEU A 473 17.57 -13.35 -14.78
CA LEU A 473 17.64 -11.96 -15.20
C LEU A 473 18.03 -11.80 -16.67
N ASN A 474 18.70 -12.78 -17.30
CA ASN A 474 18.94 -12.74 -18.74
C ASN A 474 17.76 -13.30 -19.56
N ASN A 475 16.79 -13.97 -18.91
CA ASN A 475 15.62 -14.61 -19.49
C ASN A 475 16.00 -15.73 -20.49
N ASP A 476 17.05 -16.48 -20.20
CA ASP A 476 17.49 -17.65 -20.99
C ASP A 476 16.89 -18.99 -20.50
N GLY A 477 16.24 -18.98 -19.32
CA GLY A 477 15.61 -20.13 -18.70
C GLY A 477 16.47 -20.86 -17.65
N VAL A 478 17.70 -20.40 -17.37
CA VAL A 478 18.64 -21.04 -16.44
C VAL A 478 19.28 -20.01 -15.51
N ILE A 479 18.89 -20.01 -14.24
CA ILE A 479 19.48 -19.17 -13.17
C ILE A 479 20.95 -19.59 -12.96
N ASN A 480 21.89 -18.73 -13.31
CA ASN A 480 23.32 -19.02 -13.24
C ASN A 480 24.19 -17.79 -12.92
N VAL A 481 25.49 -17.85 -13.25
CA VAL A 481 26.44 -16.75 -12.99
C VAL A 481 26.19 -15.52 -13.88
N LEU A 482 25.58 -15.68 -15.06
CA LEU A 482 25.24 -14.58 -15.96
C LEU A 482 24.16 -13.66 -15.37
N ASP A 483 23.21 -14.21 -14.61
CA ASP A 483 22.23 -13.41 -13.88
C ASP A 483 22.88 -12.61 -12.75
N MET A 484 23.85 -13.24 -12.06
CA MET A 484 24.63 -12.59 -11.02
C MET A 484 25.51 -11.46 -11.59
N GLU A 485 25.99 -11.57 -12.83
CA GLU A 485 26.69 -10.50 -13.55
C GLU A 485 25.75 -9.31 -13.85
N ILE A 486 24.51 -9.57 -14.27
CA ILE A 486 23.49 -8.53 -14.49
C ILE A 486 23.15 -7.83 -13.16
N LEU A 487 22.87 -8.59 -12.10
CA LEU A 487 22.59 -8.04 -10.77
C LEU A 487 23.76 -7.19 -10.25
N ALA A 488 25.00 -7.70 -10.39
CA ALA A 488 26.20 -6.99 -9.95
C ALA A 488 26.40 -5.63 -10.67
N SER A 489 25.91 -5.48 -11.90
CA SER A 489 25.98 -4.23 -12.64
C SER A 489 25.10 -3.10 -12.07
N ASN A 490 24.08 -3.45 -11.27
CA ASN A 490 23.14 -2.52 -10.63
C ASN A 490 23.18 -2.61 -9.09
N TYR A 491 24.23 -3.19 -8.52
CA TYR A 491 24.31 -3.48 -7.09
C TYR A 491 24.39 -2.20 -6.23
N HIS A 492 23.61 -2.16 -5.15
CA HIS A 492 23.30 -0.99 -4.32
C HIS A 492 22.45 0.11 -4.99
N GLU A 493 21.83 -0.12 -6.15
CA GLU A 493 20.75 0.76 -6.62
C GLU A 493 19.48 0.50 -5.81
N PHE A 494 18.69 1.55 -5.55
CA PHE A 494 17.51 1.47 -4.68
C PHE A 494 16.46 2.54 -4.97
N GLY A 495 15.22 2.25 -4.55
CA GLY A 495 14.05 3.08 -4.76
C GLY A 495 13.53 3.02 -6.19
N ALA A 496 12.27 3.41 -6.39
CA ALA A 496 11.71 3.50 -7.73
C ALA A 496 12.49 4.52 -8.58
N LEU A 497 12.92 4.12 -9.78
CA LEU A 497 13.59 4.98 -10.74
C LEU A 497 12.68 6.16 -11.11
N ALA A 498 13.21 7.39 -11.06
CA ALA A 498 12.44 8.59 -11.38
C ALA A 498 11.99 8.57 -12.85
N TRP A 499 10.69 8.61 -13.08
CA TRP A 499 10.08 8.66 -14.40
C TRP A 499 9.43 10.04 -14.63
N GLN A 500 9.80 10.71 -15.72
CA GLN A 500 9.45 12.11 -16.04
C GLN A 500 8.92 12.25 -17.47
#